data_AF-A0A7J0CIS1-F1
#
_entry.id   AF-A0A7J0CIS1-F1
#
_cell.length_a   1.000
_cell.length_b   1.000
_cell.length_c   1.000
_cell.angle_alpha   90.00
_cell.angle_beta   90.00
_cell.angle_gamma   90.00
#
_symmetry.space_group_name_H-M   'P 1'
#
loop_
_entity.id
_entity.type
_entity.pdbx_description
1 polymer ?
#
loop_
_entity_poly.entity_id
_entity_poly.type
_entity_poly.pdbx_seq_one_letter_code
_entity_poly.pdbx_strand_id
1 'polypeptide(L)' 'MEASFGSYVMLRHHQVGERTGRPDSLCSVGVMLTPNHSGNRPWDTTLVRVLGHSQLTSEEVAEFEQLWPQSGNA' A
#
# COMPACT_ATOMS: atom_id res chain seq x y z
N MET A 1 3.77 12.42 2.67
CA MET A 1 3.63 11.22 3.52
C MET A 1 2.46 10.37 3.04
N GLU A 2 1.25 10.93 2.91
CA GLU A 2 0.08 10.20 2.42
C GLU A 2 0.24 9.64 0.99
N ALA A 3 0.82 10.42 0.07
CA ALA A 3 1.08 9.95 -1.29
C ALA A 3 2.02 8.72 -1.34
N SER A 4 3.12 8.77 -0.57
CA SER A 4 4.06 7.65 -0.47
C SER A 4 3.43 6.41 0.18
N PHE A 5 2.54 6.60 1.16
CA PHE A 5 1.78 5.51 1.75
C PHE A 5 0.84 4.85 0.73
N GLY A 6 0.18 5.65 -0.11
CA GLY A 6 -0.63 5.15 -1.22
C GLY A 6 0.17 4.25 -2.17
N SER A 7 1.34 4.71 -2.62
CA SER A 7 2.24 3.94 -3.50
C SER A 7 2.67 2.62 -2.86
N TYR A 8 2.99 2.62 -1.57
CA TYR A 8 3.31 1.39 -0.83
C TYR A 8 2.14 0.39 -0.84
N VAL A 9 0.92 0.86 -0.57
CA VAL A 9 -0.27 0.00 -0.56
C VAL A 9 -0.56 -0.57 -1.96
N MET A 10 -0.40 0.24 -3.02
CA MET A 10 -0.56 -0.20 -4.41
C MET A 10 0.48 -1.27 -4.78
N LEU A 11 1.75 -1.09 -4.41
CA LEU A 11 2.80 -2.09 -4.66
C LEU A 11 2.45 -3.42 -3.99
N ARG A 12 2.06 -3.42 -2.71
CA ARG A 12 1.72 -4.65 -1.99
C ARG A 12 0.45 -5.31 -2.54
N HIS A 13 -0.54 -4.50 -2.94
CA HIS A 13 -1.74 -5.00 -3.60
C HIS A 13 -1.41 -5.70 -4.93
N HIS A 14 -0.57 -5.09 -5.78
CA HIS A 14 -0.08 -5.70 -7.01
C HIS A 14 0.61 -7.05 -6.75
N GLN A 15 1.58 -7.07 -5.83
CA GLN A 15 2.33 -8.29 -5.50
C GLN A 15 1.42 -9.42 -4.96
N VAL A 16 0.41 -9.08 -4.16
CA VAL A 16 -0.59 -10.06 -3.68
C VAL A 16 -1.48 -10.54 -4.83
N GLY A 17 -1.90 -9.65 -5.73
CA GLY A 17 -2.67 -9.99 -6.93
C GLY A 17 -1.95 -11.01 -7.80
N GLU A 18 -0.68 -10.73 -8.14
CA GLU A 18 0.16 -11.63 -8.94
C GLU A 18 0.39 -12.98 -8.25
N ARG A 19 0.69 -12.96 -6.94
CA ARG A 19 0.94 -14.19 -6.17
C ARG A 19 -0.30 -15.09 -6.06
N THR A 20 -1.50 -14.51 -6.03
CA THR A 20 -2.75 -15.25 -5.81
C THR A 20 -3.47 -15.63 -7.11
N GLY A 21 -3.12 -15.00 -8.24
CA GLY A 21 -3.75 -15.22 -9.54
C GLY A 21 -5.24 -14.85 -9.58
N ARG A 22 -5.73 -14.04 -8.63
CA ARG A 22 -7.14 -13.59 -8.53
C ARG A 22 -7.29 -12.08 -8.35
N PRO A 23 -6.65 -11.26 -9.21
CA PRO A 23 -6.59 -9.82 -9.01
C PRO A 23 -7.97 -9.14 -9.00
N ASP A 24 -8.92 -9.58 -9.83
CA ASP A 24 -10.22 -8.89 -9.98
C ASP A 24 -11.10 -8.91 -8.73
N SER A 25 -10.92 -9.92 -7.87
CA SER A 25 -11.64 -10.06 -6.59
C SER A 25 -10.86 -9.51 -5.40
N LEU A 26 -9.63 -9.04 -5.60
CA LEU A 26 -8.76 -8.61 -4.53
C LEU A 26 -9.18 -7.24 -4.01
N CYS A 27 -9.28 -7.11 -2.69
CA CYS A 27 -9.47 -5.84 -2.00
C CYS A 27 -8.40 -5.71 -0.92
N SER A 28 -7.63 -4.63 -0.96
CA SER A 28 -6.60 -4.31 0.04
C SER A 28 -6.93 -3.00 0.73
N VAL A 29 -6.75 -2.97 2.05
CA VAL A 29 -6.94 -1.79 2.88
C VAL A 29 -5.63 -1.51 3.61
N GLY A 30 -5.05 -0.34 3.34
CA GLY A 30 -3.96 0.22 4.11
C GLY A 30 -4.50 1.18 5.17
N VAL A 31 -4.03 1.02 6.40
CA VAL A 31 -4.30 1.95 7.51
C VAL A 31 -2.97 2.51 8.00
N MET A 32 -2.81 3.83 7.95
CA MET A 32 -1.66 4.51 8.55
C MET A 32 -2.13 5.32 9.74
N LEU A 33 -1.48 5.09 10.89
CA LEU A 33 -1.69 5.86 12.12
C LEU A 33 -0.51 6.80 12.29
N THR A 34 -0.78 8.10 12.30
CA THR A 34 0.24 9.13 12.53
C THR A 34 -0.03 9.81 13.87
N PRO A 35 0.97 10.01 14.74
CA PRO A 35 0.77 10.71 16.00
C PRO A 35 0.09 12.06 15.77
N ASN A 36 -0.96 12.34 16.54
CA ASN A 36 -1.62 13.64 16.52
C ASN A 36 -1.25 14.40 17.80
N HIS A 37 -0.69 15.60 17.63
CA HIS A 37 -0.22 16.45 18.73
C HIS A 37 -1.20 17.58 19.12
N SER A 38 -2.38 17.64 18.49
CA SER A 38 -3.40 18.69 18.69
C SER A 38 -4.36 18.41 19.86
N GLY A 39 -4.21 17.29 20.58
CA GLY A 39 -4.89 17.03 21.86
C GLY A 39 -6.32 16.48 21.80
N ASN A 40 -6.97 16.49 20.63
CA ASN A 40 -8.35 15.99 20.48
C ASN A 40 -8.44 14.46 20.24
N ARG A 41 -7.37 13.86 19.72
CA ARG A 41 -7.21 12.41 19.51
C ARG A 41 -5.72 12.07 19.50
N PRO A 42 -5.32 10.85 19.90
CA PRO A 42 -3.91 10.45 19.92
C PRO A 42 -3.33 10.17 18.52
N TRP A 43 -4.17 9.85 17.53
CA TRP A 43 -3.73 9.46 16.19
C TRP A 43 -4.58 10.10 15.11
N ASP A 44 -3.95 10.56 14.04
CA ASP A 44 -4.56 10.75 12.74
C ASP A 44 -4.56 9.42 11.97
N THR A 45 -5.65 9.18 11.24
CA THR A 45 -5.82 7.93 10.47
C THR A 45 -5.96 8.27 9.00
N THR A 46 -5.05 7.75 8.19
CA THR A 46 -5.15 7.78 6.73
C THR A 46 -5.53 6.39 6.24
N LEU A 47 -6.59 6.29 5.44
CA LEU A 47 -7.10 5.05 4.87
C LEU A 47 -6.90 5.04 3.36
N VAL A 48 -6.33 3.97 2.84
CA VAL A 48 -6.22 3.72 1.39
C VAL A 48 -6.88 2.39 1.09
N ARG A 49 -7.78 2.39 0.11
CA ARG A 49 -8.45 1.19 -0.38
C ARG A 49 -8.12 1.00 -1.85
N VAL A 50 -7.68 -0.22 -2.21
CA VAL A 50 -7.44 -0.63 -3.59
C VAL A 50 -8.30 -1.86 -3.87
N LEU A 51 -8.98 -1.88 -5.02
CA LEU A 51 -9.90 -2.93 -5.42
C LEU A 51 -9.60 -3.34 -6.86
N GLY A 52 -9.66 -4.66 -7.11
CA GLY A 52 -9.56 -5.23 -8.45
C GLY A 52 -8.11 -5.33 -8.92
N HIS A 53 -7.90 -5.35 -10.23
CA HIS A 53 -6.56 -5.48 -10.79
C HIS A 53 -5.73 -4.21 -10.58
N SER A 54 -4.46 -4.39 -10.19
CA SER A 54 -3.51 -3.29 -10.10
C SER A 54 -3.24 -2.71 -11.49
N GLN A 55 -3.27 -1.38 -11.61
CA GLN A 55 -2.94 -0.68 -12.85
C GLN A 55 -1.47 -0.27 -12.93
N LEU A 56 -0.63 -0.74 -12.00
CA LEU A 56 0.80 -0.44 -12.02
C LEU A 56 1.47 -1.10 -13.24
N THR A 57 2.26 -0.30 -13.94
CA THR A 57 3.16 -0.76 -14.98
C THR A 57 4.38 -1.46 -14.38
N SER A 58 5.07 -2.29 -15.17
CA SER A 58 6.30 -2.95 -14.72
C SER A 58 7.40 -1.96 -14.30
N GLU A 59 7.45 -0.77 -14.91
CA GLU A 59 8.40 0.28 -14.56
C GLU A 59 8.09 0.88 -13.18
N GLU A 60 6.83 1.22 -12.91
CA GLU A 60 6.39 1.72 -11.60
C GLU A 60 6.59 0.68 -10.49
N VAL A 61 6.34 -0.60 -10.78
CA VAL A 61 6.62 -1.69 -9.84
C VAL A 61 8.10 -1.73 -9.49
N ALA A 62 8.98 -1.68 -10.50
CA ALA A 62 10.42 -1.71 -10.28
C ALA A 62 10.90 -0.48 -9.49
N GLU A 63 10.37 0.71 -9.77
CA GLU A 63 10.68 1.93 -9.00
C GLU A 63 10.24 1.79 -7.53
N PHE A 64 9.00 1.35 -7.29
CA PHE A 64 8.49 1.20 -5.92
C PHE A 64 9.20 0.10 -5.15
N GLU A 65 9.66 -0.97 -5.81
CA GLU A 65 10.46 -2.03 -5.18
C GLU A 65 11.84 -1.57 -4.73
N GLN A 66 12.45 -0.59 -5.40
CA GLN A 66 13.70 0.02 -4.93
C GLN A 66 13.49 0.79 -3.62
N LEU A 67 12.33 1.45 -3.47
CA LEU A 67 11.98 2.20 -2.27
C LEU A 67 11.53 1.29 -1.11
N TRP A 68 10.81 0.21 -1.43
CA TRP A 68 10.26 -0.73 -0.45
C TRP A 68 10.56 -2.19 -0.85
N PRO A 69 11.84 -2.61 -0.77
CA PRO A 69 12.23 -3.97 -1.10
C PRO A 69 11.43 -4.98 -0.29
N GLN A 70 11.25 -6.18 -0.83
CA GLN A 70 10.73 -7.32 -0.07
C GLN A 70 11.80 -7.78 0.94
N SER A 71 12.06 -6.97 1.96
CA SER A 71 12.85 -7.36 3.11
C SER A 71 11.99 -8.29 3.97
N GLY A 72 11.89 -9.54 3.58
CA GLY A 72 11.40 -10.61 4.43
C GLY A 72 12.51 -11.03 5.39
N ASN A 73 12.43 -10.57 6.64
CA ASN A 73 12.62 -11.40 7.82
C ASN A 73 11.91 -10.67 8.96
N ALA A 74 10.62 -10.96 9.08
CA ALA A 74 9.91 -10.86 10.36
C ALA A 74 10.02 -12.22 11.05
#